data_AF-A0A497QM43-F1
#
_entry.id   AF-A0A497QM43-F1
#
_cell.length_a   1.000
_cell.length_b   1.000
_cell.length_c   1.000
_cell.angle_alpha   90.00
_cell.angle_beta   90.00
_cell.angle_gamma   90.00
#
_symmetry.space_group_name_H-M   'P 1'
#
loop_
_entity.id
_entity.type
_entity.pdbx_description
1 polymer ?
#
loop_
_entity_poly.entity_id
_entity_poly.type
_entity_poly.pdbx_seq_one_letter_code
_entity_poly.pdbx_strand_id
1 'polypeptide(L)'
;MLLKECFIKREPFGFPDEIFNALKKGHFSLVIKGNAGTGKTTLALEIIRGLPKGSSLYLTTRVLPEQLYSQFPWIKEHIDKKMIIDARQTRIPMAKSTFENIQARNITIFLKELHQR
;
A
#
# COMPACT_ATOMS: atom_id res chain seq x y z
N MET A 1 -4.96 -6.04 27.05
CA MET A 1 -3.82 -6.93 27.42
C MET A 1 -3.22 -7.64 26.20
N LEU A 2 -4.03 -8.21 25.30
CA LEU A 2 -3.59 -8.92 24.08
C LEU A 2 -2.77 -8.11 23.05
N LEU A 3 -2.95 -6.79 22.98
CA LEU A 3 -2.17 -5.93 22.05
C LEU A 3 -0.71 -5.73 22.47
N LYS A 4 -0.36 -5.96 23.74
CA LYS A 4 1.02 -5.80 24.22
C LYS A 4 1.92 -6.96 23.76
N GLU A 5 1.41 -8.18 23.78
CA GLU A 5 2.21 -9.38 23.51
C GLU A 5 2.51 -9.59 22.02
N CYS A 6 1.58 -9.21 21.13
CA CYS A 6 1.79 -9.30 19.68
C CYS A 6 2.85 -8.31 19.17
N PHE A 7 3.04 -7.22 19.90
CA PHE A 7 3.94 -6.12 19.57
C PHE A 7 5.40 -6.42 19.98
N ILE A 8 5.59 -7.09 21.12
CA ILE A 8 6.91 -7.40 21.70
C ILE A 8 7.69 -8.45 20.88
N LYS A 9 7.03 -9.29 20.07
CA LYS A 9 7.70 -10.32 19.26
C LYS A 9 8.23 -9.85 17.91
N ARG A 10 8.00 -8.59 17.51
CA ARG A 10 8.53 -8.04 16.26
C ARG A 10 9.26 -6.74 16.57
N GLU A 11 10.47 -6.85 17.08
CA GLU A 11 11.42 -5.74 17.05
C GLU A 11 11.58 -5.30 15.58
N PRO A 12 11.05 -4.13 15.18
CA PRO A 12 11.29 -3.60 13.86
C PRO A 12 12.75 -3.13 13.84
N PHE A 13 13.62 -3.95 13.28
CA PHE A 13 15.07 -3.72 13.20
C PHE A 13 15.40 -2.24 12.91
N GLY A 14 15.88 -1.52 13.93
CA GLY A 14 16.37 -0.14 13.80
C GLY A 14 15.32 0.97 13.59
N PHE A 15 14.04 0.74 13.89
CA PHE A 15 13.02 1.79 13.77
C PHE A 15 12.92 2.62 15.07
N PRO A 16 12.92 3.98 15.02
CA PRO A 16 12.86 4.81 16.22
C PRO A 16 11.56 4.61 17.02
N ASP A 17 11.72 4.29 18.32
CA ASP A 17 10.61 4.06 19.25
C ASP A 17 9.67 5.26 19.35
N GLU A 18 10.18 6.48 19.16
CA GLU A 18 9.39 7.71 19.24
C GLU A 18 8.28 7.74 18.20
N ILE A 19 8.60 7.37 16.96
CA ILE A 19 7.61 7.37 15.85
C ILE A 19 6.57 6.29 16.11
N PHE A 20 7.01 5.13 16.58
CA PHE A 20 6.14 4.00 16.85
C PHE A 20 5.17 4.28 17.99
N ASN A 21 5.68 4.87 19.07
CA ASN A 21 4.87 5.32 20.21
C ASN A 21 3.90 6.44 19.80
N ALA A 22 4.31 7.36 18.93
CA ALA A 22 3.42 8.40 18.40
C ALA A 22 2.27 7.79 17.57
N LEU A 23 2.57 6.83 16.68
CA LEU A 23 1.56 6.13 15.87
C LEU A 23 0.59 5.32 16.75
N LYS A 24 1.09 4.70 17.82
CA LYS A 24 0.27 3.88 18.75
C LYS A 24 -0.70 4.69 19.59
N LYS A 25 -0.34 5.93 19.96
CA LYS A 25 -1.24 6.83 20.72
C LYS A 25 -2.48 7.23 19.93
N GLY A 26 -2.47 7.09 18.60
CA GLY A 26 -3.53 7.55 17.72
C GLY A 26 -3.48 9.06 17.51
N HIS A 27 -4.35 9.58 16.62
CA HIS A 27 -4.48 11.02 16.33
C HIS A 27 -3.15 11.68 15.89
N PHE A 28 -2.27 10.91 15.27
CA PHE A 28 -0.97 11.35 14.80
C PHE A 28 -0.90 11.19 13.28
N SER A 29 -0.42 12.24 12.59
CA SER A 29 -0.20 12.22 11.15
C SER A 29 1.28 12.39 10.85
N LEU A 30 1.88 11.37 10.24
CA LEU A 30 3.28 11.38 9.83
C LEU A 30 3.38 11.65 8.33
N VAL A 31 4.17 12.66 7.94
CA VAL A 31 4.42 12.97 6.52
C VAL A 31 5.88 12.67 6.19
N ILE A 32 6.11 11.67 5.34
CA ILE A 32 7.45 11.28 4.88
C ILE A 32 7.78 12.04 3.59
N LYS A 33 8.73 12.98 3.66
CA LYS A 33 9.23 13.77 2.52
C LYS A 33 10.70 13.45 2.23
N GLY A 34 11.14 13.68 0.99
CA GLY A 34 12.51 13.44 0.57
C GLY A 34 12.64 13.28 -0.96
N ASN A 35 13.87 13.36 -1.47
CA ASN A 35 14.17 13.27 -2.89
C ASN A 35 13.87 11.88 -3.47
N ALA A 36 13.81 11.76 -4.81
CA ALA A 36 13.64 10.45 -5.45
C ALA A 36 14.75 9.48 -5.00
N GLY A 37 14.42 8.20 -4.85
CA GLY A 37 15.39 7.17 -4.45
C GLY A 37 15.75 7.12 -2.96
N THR A 38 15.33 8.07 -2.11
CA THR A 38 15.69 8.10 -0.68
C THR A 38 14.91 7.09 0.20
N GLY A 39 14.27 6.07 -0.39
CA GLY A 39 13.61 5.02 0.38
C GLY A 39 12.30 5.40 1.08
N LYS A 40 11.61 6.49 0.69
CA LYS A 40 10.34 6.91 1.32
C LYS A 40 9.28 5.80 1.37
N THR A 41 9.09 5.12 0.24
CA THR A 41 8.14 4.01 0.13
C THR A 41 8.58 2.85 1.01
N THR A 42 9.87 2.53 1.00
CA THR A 42 10.47 1.50 1.86
C THR A 42 10.21 1.81 3.34
N LEU A 43 10.44 3.05 3.78
CA LEU A 43 10.19 3.47 5.16
C LEU A 43 8.71 3.30 5.56
N ALA A 44 7.78 3.71 4.69
CA ALA A 44 6.35 3.53 4.95
C ALA A 44 5.97 2.04 5.11
N LEU A 45 6.59 1.16 4.33
CA LEU A 45 6.36 -0.27 4.39
C LEU A 45 7.00 -0.92 5.63
N GLU A 46 8.18 -0.48 6.03
CA GLU A 46 8.83 -0.92 7.29
C GLU A 46 8.01 -0.51 8.52
N ILE A 47 7.40 0.68 8.50
CA ILE A 47 6.43 1.07 9.55
C ILE A 47 5.29 0.06 9.62
N ILE A 48 4.70 -0.31 8.48
CA ILE A 48 3.61 -1.28 8.43
C ILE A 48 4.06 -2.65 8.93
N ARG A 49 5.31 -3.05 8.63
CA ARG A 49 5.90 -4.31 9.08
C ARG A 49 5.93 -4.43 10.60
N GLY A 50 6.23 -3.33 11.30
CA GLY A 50 6.24 -3.25 12.76
C GLY A 50 4.84 -3.22 13.40
N LEU A 51 3.79 -2.93 12.64
CA LEU A 51 2.42 -2.93 13.14
C LEU A 51 1.83 -4.36 13.20
N PRO A 52 0.85 -4.61 14.09
CA PRO A 52 0.10 -5.85 14.11
C PRO A 52 -0.50 -6.18 12.73
N LYS A 53 -0.51 -7.46 12.37
CA LYS A 53 -1.16 -7.89 11.12
C LYS A 53 -2.63 -7.46 11.12
N GLY A 54 -3.06 -6.86 10.01
CA GLY A 54 -4.44 -6.40 9.83
C GLY A 54 -4.79 -5.06 10.48
N SER A 55 -3.85 -4.39 11.18
CA SER A 55 -4.09 -3.06 11.74
C SER A 55 -3.66 -1.91 10.83
N SER A 56 -3.38 -2.19 9.56
CA SER A 56 -2.85 -1.23 8.59
C SER A 56 -3.56 -1.37 7.24
N LEU A 57 -3.69 -0.23 6.55
CA LEU A 57 -4.28 -0.11 5.23
C LEU A 57 -3.29 0.65 4.35
N TYR A 58 -2.88 0.06 3.22
CA TYR A 58 -1.97 0.70 2.28
C TYR A 58 -2.73 1.20 1.06
N LEU A 59 -2.76 2.52 0.86
CA LEU A 59 -3.38 3.17 -0.28
C LEU A 59 -2.32 3.54 -1.32
N THR A 60 -2.41 3.01 -2.53
CA THR A 60 -1.49 3.32 -3.64
C THR A 60 -2.22 4.07 -4.75
N THR A 61 -1.61 5.15 -5.25
CA THR A 61 -2.10 5.94 -6.39
C THR A 61 -1.22 5.81 -7.64
N ARG A 62 -0.08 5.11 -7.55
CA ARG A 62 0.93 5.08 -8.64
C ARG A 62 1.27 3.69 -9.14
N VAL A 63 1.18 2.68 -8.28
CA VAL A 63 1.68 1.32 -8.55
C VAL A 63 0.59 0.29 -8.29
N LEU A 64 0.46 -0.71 -9.17
CA LEU A 64 -0.44 -1.85 -8.96
C LEU A 64 -0.05 -2.61 -7.68
N PRO A 65 -1.00 -3.20 -6.95
CA PRO A 65 -0.68 -4.11 -5.83
C PRO A 65 0.28 -5.24 -6.23
N GLU A 66 0.13 -5.77 -7.46
CA GLU A 66 1.00 -6.82 -8.01
C GLU A 66 2.44 -6.34 -8.24
N GLN A 67 2.61 -5.12 -8.73
CA GLN A 67 3.92 -4.51 -8.90
C GLN A 67 4.57 -4.19 -7.55
N LEU A 68 3.79 -3.78 -6.55
CA LEU A 68 4.29 -3.58 -5.19
C LEU A 68 4.88 -4.87 -4.61
N TYR A 69 4.17 -5.99 -4.77
CA TYR A 69 4.66 -7.30 -4.34
C TYR A 69 5.87 -7.80 -5.12
N SER A 70 6.03 -7.39 -6.39
CA SER A 70 7.23 -7.70 -7.16
C SER A 70 8.44 -6.93 -6.65
N GLN A 71 8.25 -5.67 -6.25
CA GLN A 71 9.32 -4.81 -5.74
C GLN A 71 9.69 -5.12 -4.29
N PHE A 72 8.72 -5.54 -3.49
CA PHE A 72 8.88 -5.85 -2.07
C PHE A 72 8.19 -7.18 -1.73
N PRO A 73 8.81 -8.33 -2.08
CA PRO A 73 8.21 -9.65 -1.89
C PRO A 73 7.83 -9.97 -0.44
N TRP A 74 8.61 -9.47 0.52
CA TRP A 74 8.42 -9.66 1.96
C TRP A 74 7.11 -9.05 2.49
N ILE A 75 6.49 -8.10 1.77
CA ILE A 75 5.22 -7.50 2.19
C ILE A 75 4.09 -8.52 2.18
N LYS A 76 4.14 -9.54 1.32
CA LYS A 76 3.10 -10.58 1.23
C LYS A 76 2.84 -11.28 2.56
N GLU A 77 3.87 -11.35 3.41
CA GLU A 77 3.78 -11.96 4.72
C GLU A 77 3.17 -11.02 5.77
N HIS A 78 3.08 -9.73 5.50
CA HIS A 78 2.73 -8.68 6.48
C HIS A 78 1.42 -7.95 6.15
N ILE A 79 1.12 -7.77 4.86
CA ILE A 79 -0.07 -7.07 4.37
C ILE A 79 -0.85 -7.99 3.44
N ASP A 80 -2.10 -8.27 3.79
CA ASP A 80 -3.00 -9.02 2.91
C ASP A 80 -3.36 -8.18 1.67
N LYS A 81 -3.57 -8.81 0.50
CA LYS A 81 -3.97 -8.11 -0.74
C LYS A 81 -5.25 -7.27 -0.55
N LYS A 82 -6.18 -7.69 0.32
CA LYS A 82 -7.41 -6.93 0.67
C LYS A 82 -7.15 -5.61 1.40
N MET A 83 -6.00 -5.49 2.07
CA MET A 83 -5.57 -4.28 2.79
C MET A 83 -4.75 -3.34 1.91
N ILE A 84 -4.59 -3.66 0.62
CA ILE A 84 -3.97 -2.78 -0.37
C ILE A 84 -5.09 -2.22 -1.26
N ILE A 85 -5.35 -0.93 -1.13
CA ILE A 85 -6.34 -0.24 -1.96
C ILE A 85 -5.62 0.46 -3.10
N ASP A 86 -6.00 0.09 -4.33
CA ASP A 86 -5.55 0.75 -5.54
C ASP A 86 -6.49 1.90 -5.90
N ALA A 87 -6.04 3.12 -5.63
CA ALA A 87 -6.77 4.34 -5.91
C ALA A 87 -6.67 4.80 -7.38
N ARG A 88 -5.97 4.05 -8.25
CA ARG A 88 -5.96 4.31 -9.70
C ARG A 88 -7.23 3.82 -10.38
N GLN A 89 -7.93 2.87 -9.76
CA GLN A 89 -9.21 2.41 -10.27
C GLN A 89 -10.27 3.45 -9.93
N THR A 90 -10.69 4.23 -10.92
CA THR A 90 -11.88 5.06 -10.83
C THR A 90 -13.06 4.13 -10.57
N ARG A 91 -13.51 4.02 -9.32
CA ARG A 91 -14.81 3.42 -9.00
C ARG A 91 -15.87 4.41 -9.45
N ILE A 92 -16.16 4.44 -10.75
CA ILE A 92 -17.32 5.12 -11.27
C ILE A 92 -18.52 4.31 -10.73
N PRO A 93 -19.37 4.88 -9.86
CA PRO A 93 -20.60 4.22 -9.48
C PRO A 93 -21.37 3.93 -10.76
N MET A 94 -21.84 2.69 -10.87
CA MET A 94 -22.39 2.07 -12.09
C MET A 94 -23.65 2.79 -12.60
N ALA A 95 -23.51 4.02 -13.10
CA ALA A 95 -24.44 4.57 -14.05
C ALA A 95 -24.20 3.77 -15.34
N LYS A 96 -25.17 2.93 -15.73
CA LYS A 96 -25.18 2.17 -16.98
C LYS A 96 -24.78 3.10 -18.12
N SER A 97 -23.52 3.06 -18.52
CA SER A 97 -23.04 3.82 -19.66
C SER A 97 -22.79 2.83 -20.79
N THR A 98 -23.27 3.18 -21.97
CA THR A 98 -23.19 2.46 -23.25
C THR A 98 -21.75 2.27 -23.75
N PHE A 99 -20.76 2.46 -22.88
CA PHE A 99 -19.35 2.46 -23.22
C PHE A 99 -18.66 1.29 -22.52
N GLU A 100 -18.03 0.43 -23.31
CA GLU A 100 -17.13 -0.60 -22.78
C GLU A 100 -16.00 0.08 -22.00
N ASN A 101 -15.86 -0.32 -20.73
CA ASN A 101 -14.85 0.21 -19.83
C ASN A 101 -13.48 -0.30 -20.29
N ILE A 102 -12.75 0.50 -21.06
CA ILE A 102 -11.36 0.19 -21.42
C ILE A 102 -10.53 0.41 -20.15
N GLN A 103 -10.19 -0.69 -19.49
CA GLN A 103 -9.34 -0.63 -18.30
C GLN A 103 -7.89 -0.42 -18.73
N ALA A 104 -7.43 0.82 -18.67
CA ALA A 104 -6.03 1.18 -18.89
C ALA A 104 -5.13 0.69 -17.73
N ARG A 105 -5.02 -0.64 -17.57
CA ARG A 105 -4.15 -1.28 -16.58
C ARG A 105 -2.67 -1.16 -16.97
N ASN A 106 -2.38 -1.07 -18.27
CA ASN A 106 -1.05 -0.96 -18.88
C ASN A 106 -1.20 -0.36 -20.29
N ILE A 107 -0.30 0.54 -20.70
CA ILE A 107 -0.32 1.15 -22.04
C ILE A 107 -0.23 0.11 -23.16
N THR A 108 0.47 -0.99 -22.92
CA THR A 108 0.64 -2.10 -23.85
C THR A 108 -0.69 -2.83 -24.08
N ILE A 109 -1.45 -3.06 -23.01
CA ILE A 109 -2.76 -3.71 -23.07
C ILE A 109 -3.75 -2.77 -23.76
N PHE A 110 -3.73 -1.50 -23.39
CA PHE A 110 -4.57 -0.45 -23.98
C PHE A 110 -4.37 -0.32 -25.50
N LEU A 111 -3.11 -0.25 -25.95
CA LEU A 111 -2.80 -0.16 -27.39
C LEU A 111 -3.21 -1.42 -28.16
N LYS A 112 -3.10 -2.60 -27.52
CA LYS A 112 -3.54 -3.86 -28.12
C LYS A 112 -5.06 -3.92 -28.28
N GLU A 113 -5.81 -3.45 -27.28
CA GLU A 113 -7.28 -3.36 -27.33
C GLU A 113 -7.76 -2.35 -28.38
N LEU A 114 -7.03 -1.26 -28.60
CA LEU A 114 -7.35 -0.26 -29.63
C LEU A 114 -7.13 -0.74 -31.06
N HIS A 115 -6.13 -1.59 -31.31
CA HIS A 115 -5.82 -2.10 -32.66
C HIS A 115 -6.66 -3.32 -33.07
N GLN A 116 -7.39 -3.93 -32.13
CA GLN A 116 -8.26 -5.09 -32.39
C GLN A 116 -9.73 -4.71 -32.64
N ARG A 117 -10.02 -3.42 -32.77
CA ARG A 117 -11.29 -2.87 -33.28
C ARG A 117 -11.06 -2.26 -34.65
#